data_AF-A0A355R7A5-F1
#
_entry.id   AF-A0A355R7A5-F1
#
_cell.length_a   1.000
_cell.length_b   1.000
_cell.length_c   1.000
_cell.angle_alpha   90.00
_cell.angle_beta   90.00
_cell.angle_gamma   90.00
#
_symmetry.space_group_name_H-M   'P 1'
#
loop_
_entity.id
_entity.type
_entity.pdbx_description
1 polymer ?
#
loop_
_entity_poly.entity_id
_entity_poly.type
_entity_poly.pdbx_seq_one_letter_code
_entity_poly.pdbx_strand_id
1 'polypeptide(L)'
;MANENEITSPEDQALADEWAAALEETGSAGQADIDALLGGDTGSSSGPGRLPMEEFASSPKPNENVSLEGPNLDVILDIPVNISMEVGSTEINIRNLLQLNQGSVIELDRLAGEPLDVLVNGTLIAHGEVVVVNEKFGIRLTDVISPSERIKKLR
;
A
#
# COMPACT_ATOMS: atom_id res chain seq x y z
N MET A 1 28.92 22.02 -36.94
CA MET A 1 29.92 22.37 -35.92
C MET A 1 29.23 23.26 -34.89
N ALA A 2 29.15 22.78 -33.64
CA ALA A 2 29.02 23.52 -32.37
C ALA A 2 27.83 24.49 -32.19
N ASN A 3 27.12 24.56 -31.07
CA ASN A 3 27.33 24.01 -29.73
C ASN A 3 25.98 23.97 -28.99
N GLU A 4 25.77 22.90 -28.24
CA GLU A 4 24.90 22.85 -27.06
C GLU A 4 25.37 23.89 -26.04
N ASN A 5 24.47 24.76 -25.57
CA ASN A 5 24.70 25.56 -24.37
C ASN A 5 23.51 25.30 -23.44
N GLU A 6 23.59 24.15 -22.75
CA GLU A 6 22.86 23.92 -21.51
C GLU A 6 23.20 25.04 -20.53
N ILE A 7 22.18 25.76 -20.09
CA ILE A 7 22.31 26.71 -19.00
C ILE A 7 22.38 25.86 -17.73
N THR A 8 23.57 25.48 -17.31
CA THR A 8 23.78 24.86 -15.99
C THR A 8 23.40 25.90 -14.96
N SER A 9 22.36 25.63 -14.17
CA SER A 9 21.93 26.58 -13.15
C SER A 9 23.02 26.71 -12.09
N PRO A 10 23.18 27.89 -11.46
CA PRO A 10 24.12 28.06 -10.34
C PRO A 10 23.88 27.07 -9.19
N GLU A 11 22.67 26.51 -9.11
CA GLU A 11 22.28 25.45 -8.17
C GLU A 11 22.87 24.08 -8.55
N ASP A 12 22.96 23.75 -9.84
CA ASP A 12 23.59 22.51 -10.33
C ASP A 12 25.10 22.54 -10.10
N GLN A 13 25.71 23.72 -10.26
CA GLN A 13 27.12 23.95 -9.97
C GLN A 13 27.41 23.77 -8.47
N ALA A 14 26.52 24.27 -7.60
CA ALA A 14 26.66 24.12 -6.15
C ALA A 14 26.48 22.66 -5.68
N LEU A 15 25.54 21.91 -6.26
CA LEU A 15 25.40 20.48 -6.00
C LEU A 15 26.63 19.69 -6.46
N ALA A 16 27.19 20.05 -7.61
CA ALA A 16 28.41 19.43 -8.13
C ALA A 16 29.62 19.68 -7.21
N ASP A 17 29.75 20.90 -6.68
CA ASP A 17 30.80 21.26 -5.72
C ASP A 17 30.62 20.52 -4.37
N GLU A 18 29.38 20.36 -3.90
CA GLU A 18 29.06 19.59 -2.68
C GLU A 18 29.38 18.10 -2.85
N TRP A 19 29.07 17.52 -4.03
CA TRP A 19 29.42 16.15 -4.38
C TRP A 19 30.93 15.94 -4.52
N ALA A 20 31.64 16.92 -5.08
CA ALA A 20 33.09 16.86 -5.23
C ALA A 20 33.81 16.91 -3.87
N ALA A 21 33.35 17.77 -2.95
CA ALA A 21 33.91 17.88 -1.60
C ALA A 21 33.73 16.59 -0.77
N ALA A 22 32.58 15.92 -0.87
CA ALA A 22 32.33 14.67 -0.17
C ALA A 22 33.24 13.51 -0.66
N LEU A 23 33.53 13.48 -1.97
CA LEU A 23 34.47 12.51 -2.55
C LEU A 23 35.92 12.80 -2.12
N GLU A 24 36.31 14.06 -2.04
CA GLU A 24 37.61 14.48 -1.51
C GLU A 24 37.78 14.10 -0.03
N GLU A 25 36.72 14.21 0.77
CA GLU A 25 36.73 13.82 2.19
C GLU A 25 36.84 12.29 2.38
N THR A 26 36.31 11.50 1.44
CA THR A 26 36.51 10.04 1.38
C THR A 26 37.81 9.61 0.68
N GLY A 27 38.58 10.57 0.14
CA GLY A 27 39.79 10.37 -0.67
C GLY A 27 41.05 9.96 0.11
N SER A 28 40.92 9.14 1.15
CA SER A 28 42.08 8.61 1.89
C SER A 28 41.91 7.17 2.42
N ALA A 29 41.07 6.35 1.79
CA ALA A 29 41.22 4.89 1.86
C ALA A 29 41.98 4.45 0.60
N GLY A 30 43.30 4.33 0.76
CA GLY A 30 44.26 4.28 -0.33
C GLY A 30 44.07 3.10 -1.27
N GLN A 31 44.18 3.40 -2.57
CA GLN A 31 44.42 2.47 -3.67
C GLN A 31 45.70 1.59 -3.48
N ALA A 32 46.39 1.72 -2.34
CA ALA A 32 47.51 0.90 -1.90
C ALA A 32 47.08 -0.41 -1.22
N ASP A 33 45.86 -0.50 -0.67
CA ASP A 33 45.40 -1.70 0.03
C ASP A 33 45.03 -2.84 -0.93
N ILE A 34 44.56 -2.50 -2.13
CA ILE A 34 44.21 -3.48 -3.18
C ILE A 34 45.43 -4.09 -3.87
N ASP A 35 46.54 -3.36 -3.99
CA ASP A 35 47.77 -3.86 -4.64
C ASP A 35 48.60 -4.76 -3.69
N ALA A 36 48.50 -4.52 -2.38
CA ALA A 36 49.14 -5.34 -1.34
C ALA A 36 48.49 -6.74 -1.16
N LEU A 37 47.23 -6.92 -1.55
CA LEU A 37 46.51 -8.18 -1.41
C LEU A 37 46.78 -9.18 -2.55
N LEU A 38 47.35 -8.72 -3.68
CA LEU A 38 47.54 -9.52 -4.89
C LEU A 38 49.00 -9.89 -5.19
N GLY A 39 49.97 -9.40 -4.42
CA GLY A 39 51.39 -9.67 -4.62
C GLY A 39 52.13 -10.05 -3.34
N GLY A 40 52.22 -11.35 -3.02
CA GLY A 40 53.14 -11.80 -1.97
C GLY A 40 52.87 -13.19 -1.42
N ASP A 41 53.36 -14.22 -2.11
CA ASP A 41 53.82 -15.45 -1.46
C ASP A 41 55.00 -15.09 -0.54
N THR A 42 54.91 -15.40 0.76
CA THR A 42 56.00 -15.92 1.62
C THR A 42 55.63 -15.90 3.12
N GLY A 43 55.63 -17.08 3.73
CA GLY A 43 56.31 -17.33 5.02
C GLY A 43 55.81 -16.68 6.31
N SER A 44 55.10 -17.48 7.11
CA SER A 44 55.23 -17.62 8.57
C SER A 44 55.14 -16.39 9.52
N SER A 45 54.08 -16.47 10.34
CA SER A 45 54.07 -16.40 11.81
C SER A 45 53.60 -15.12 12.53
N SER A 46 52.63 -15.36 13.44
CA SER A 46 52.47 -14.79 14.79
C SER A 46 51.45 -13.65 15.00
N GLY A 47 50.29 -14.05 15.57
CA GLY A 47 49.42 -13.25 16.46
C GLY A 47 47.99 -12.96 15.93
N PRO A 48 46.98 -12.68 16.78
CA PRO A 48 46.72 -13.07 18.17
C PRO A 48 45.36 -13.83 18.34
N GLY A 49 45.19 -14.50 19.49
CA GLY A 49 43.88 -14.83 20.10
C GLY A 49 42.84 -15.59 19.27
N ARG A 50 42.95 -16.93 19.19
CA ARG A 50 41.81 -17.77 18.79
C ARG A 50 40.76 -17.78 19.91
N LEU A 51 39.61 -17.15 19.67
CA LEU A 51 38.40 -17.38 20.47
C LEU A 51 37.93 -18.84 20.27
N PRO A 52 37.40 -19.52 21.31
CA PRO A 52 36.81 -20.84 21.14
C PRO A 52 35.62 -20.75 20.19
N MET A 53 35.56 -21.65 19.23
CA MET A 53 34.44 -21.79 18.31
C MET A 53 33.23 -22.37 19.06
N GLU A 54 32.17 -21.58 19.26
CA GLU A 54 30.86 -22.14 19.58
C GLU A 54 30.34 -22.96 18.40
N GLU A 55 30.21 -24.25 18.64
CA GLU A 55 29.63 -25.27 17.77
C GLU A 55 28.16 -24.94 17.47
N PHE A 56 27.90 -24.42 16.27
CA PHE A 56 26.53 -24.26 15.73
C PHE A 56 25.98 -25.64 15.29
N ALA A 57 25.85 -26.57 16.23
CA ALA A 57 25.09 -27.80 16.05
C ALA A 57 23.60 -27.52 16.28
N SER A 58 22.95 -26.90 15.31
CA SER A 58 21.49 -26.95 15.20
C SER A 58 21.12 -26.83 13.72
N SER A 59 20.89 -27.98 13.11
CA SER A 59 20.33 -28.10 11.77
C SER A 59 19.04 -27.26 11.68
N PRO A 60 18.90 -26.35 10.70
CA PRO A 60 17.63 -25.68 10.50
C PRO A 60 16.64 -26.76 10.04
N LYS A 61 15.63 -27.02 10.85
CA LYS A 61 14.49 -27.86 10.44
C LYS A 61 13.82 -27.12 9.27
N PRO A 62 13.72 -27.72 8.07
CA PRO A 62 12.94 -27.13 6.99
C PRO A 62 11.47 -27.40 7.33
N ASN A 63 10.89 -26.51 8.12
CA ASN A 63 9.44 -26.47 8.28
C ASN A 63 9.00 -25.03 8.54
N GLU A 64 9.48 -24.10 7.71
CA GLU A 64 8.62 -22.99 7.35
C GLU A 64 7.66 -23.51 6.30
N ASN A 65 6.46 -23.87 6.78
CA ASN A 65 5.28 -23.70 5.97
C ASN A 65 5.40 -22.31 5.33
N VAL A 66 5.36 -22.25 4.00
CA VAL A 66 5.12 -21.00 3.31
C VAL A 66 3.74 -20.54 3.76
N SER A 67 3.70 -19.78 4.85
CA SER A 67 2.53 -19.09 5.31
C SER A 67 2.27 -18.00 4.27
N LEU A 68 1.00 -17.79 3.93
CA LEU A 68 0.55 -16.81 2.95
C LEU A 68 0.71 -15.37 3.50
N GLU A 69 1.89 -15.02 4.00
CA GLU A 69 2.25 -13.67 4.44
C GLU A 69 2.61 -12.83 3.21
N GLY A 70 1.56 -12.45 2.49
CA GLY A 70 1.52 -11.12 1.91
C GLY A 70 1.56 -10.05 3.00
N PRO A 71 1.73 -8.76 2.64
CA PRO A 71 1.88 -7.67 3.60
C PRO A 71 0.76 -7.72 4.66
N ASN A 72 1.17 -7.67 5.94
CA ASN A 72 0.34 -7.68 7.15
C ASN A 72 -1.16 -7.42 6.87
N LEU A 73 -1.93 -8.49 6.73
CA LEU A 73 -3.38 -8.41 6.56
C LEU A 73 -4.04 -7.63 7.69
N ASP A 74 -3.47 -7.68 8.90
CA ASP A 74 -3.91 -6.90 10.06
C ASP A 74 -3.93 -5.39 9.79
N VAL A 75 -2.98 -4.87 9.01
CA VAL A 75 -2.96 -3.43 8.64
C VAL A 75 -4.07 -3.08 7.64
N ILE A 76 -4.47 -4.02 6.79
CA ILE A 76 -5.52 -3.80 5.77
C ILE A 76 -6.92 -3.85 6.41
N LEU A 77 -7.09 -4.58 7.52
CA LEU A 77 -8.36 -4.70 8.22
C LEU A 77 -8.83 -3.39 8.85
N ASP A 78 -7.92 -2.48 9.19
CA ASP A 78 -8.22 -1.19 9.84
C ASP A 78 -8.55 -0.06 8.85
N ILE A 79 -8.61 -0.35 7.55
CA ILE A 79 -8.91 0.66 6.54
C ILE A 79 -10.40 1.06 6.65
N PRO A 80 -10.72 2.35 6.87
CA PRO A 80 -12.10 2.80 6.94
C PRO A 80 -12.78 2.69 5.57
N VAL A 81 -14.01 2.17 5.55
CA VAL A 81 -14.82 2.05 4.34
C VAL A 81 -16.14 2.80 4.47
N ASN A 82 -16.66 3.33 3.36
CA ASN A 82 -17.98 3.96 3.35
C ASN A 82 -19.04 2.90 3.10
N ILE A 83 -20.03 2.84 4.01
CA ILE A 83 -21.20 2.00 3.87
C ILE A 83 -22.40 2.92 3.63
N SER A 84 -23.10 2.69 2.52
CA SER A 84 -24.33 3.37 2.17
C SER A 84 -25.48 2.37 2.07
N MET A 85 -26.70 2.85 2.35
CA MET A 85 -27.92 2.09 2.07
C MET A 85 -28.73 2.88 1.04
N GLU A 86 -29.13 2.21 -0.03
CA GLU A 86 -29.87 2.84 -1.12
C GLU A 86 -31.35 2.41 -1.06
N VAL A 87 -32.23 3.40 -1.10
CA VAL A 87 -33.68 3.16 -1.21
C VAL A 87 -34.04 2.63 -2.60
N GLY A 88 -33.33 3.11 -3.63
CA GLY A 88 -33.51 2.71 -5.02
C GLY A 88 -32.75 3.65 -5.95
N SER A 89 -32.66 3.27 -7.23
CA SER A 89 -31.96 4.03 -8.26
C SER A 89 -32.91 4.35 -9.43
N THR A 90 -32.57 5.32 -10.26
CA THR A 90 -33.29 5.51 -11.53
C THR A 90 -32.43 6.29 -12.51
N GLU A 91 -32.57 5.98 -13.79
CA GLU A 91 -31.91 6.72 -14.85
C GLU A 91 -32.86 7.75 -15.45
N ILE A 92 -32.45 9.02 -15.43
CA ILE A 92 -33.19 10.11 -16.05
C ILE A 92 -32.32 10.84 -17.07
N ASN A 93 -32.94 11.34 -18.14
CA ASN A 93 -32.23 12.15 -19.13
C ASN A 93 -31.75 13.47 -18.48
N ILE A 94 -30.58 13.96 -18.88
CA ILE A 94 -30.02 15.26 -18.48
C ILE A 94 -31.05 16.39 -18.59
N ARG A 95 -31.89 16.38 -19.64
CA ARG A 95 -32.97 17.36 -19.80
C ARG A 95 -33.94 17.37 -18.62
N ASN A 96 -34.35 16.20 -18.15
CA ASN A 96 -35.30 16.07 -17.05
C ASN A 96 -34.63 16.44 -15.72
N LEU A 97 -33.35 16.07 -15.54
CA LEU A 97 -32.57 16.45 -14.37
C LEU A 97 -32.47 17.97 -14.19
N LEU A 98 -32.23 18.72 -15.28
CA LEU A 98 -32.17 20.18 -15.25
C LEU A 98 -33.53 20.86 -15.00
N GLN A 99 -34.64 20.14 -15.13
CA GLN A 99 -35.99 20.64 -14.87
C GLN A 99 -36.47 20.35 -13.44
N LEU A 100 -35.70 19.60 -12.65
CA LEU A 100 -36.05 19.30 -11.27
C LEU A 100 -36.05 20.57 -10.42
N ASN A 101 -37.12 20.74 -9.65
CA ASN A 101 -37.31 21.87 -8.74
C ASN A 101 -37.74 21.35 -7.37
N GLN A 102 -37.81 22.24 -6.38
CA GLN A 102 -38.35 21.88 -5.08
C GLN A 102 -39.79 21.32 -5.24
N GLY A 103 -40.02 20.13 -4.71
CA GLY A 103 -41.30 19.43 -4.82
C GLY A 103 -41.43 18.49 -6.02
N SER A 104 -40.41 18.38 -6.89
CA SER A 104 -40.37 17.32 -7.90
C SER A 104 -40.27 15.94 -7.22
N VAL A 105 -41.11 15.01 -7.66
CA VAL A 105 -41.11 13.61 -7.21
C VAL A 105 -40.51 12.76 -8.31
N ILE A 106 -39.57 11.89 -7.95
CA ILE A 106 -38.88 10.98 -8.87
C ILE A 106 -39.25 9.55 -8.48
N GLU A 107 -39.73 8.78 -9.44
CA GLU A 107 -39.99 7.36 -9.26
C GLU A 107 -38.69 6.57 -9.36
N LEU A 108 -38.47 5.67 -8.41
CA LEU A 108 -37.31 4.79 -8.36
C LEU A 108 -37.66 3.43 -8.97
N ASP A 109 -36.65 2.67 -9.37
CA ASP A 109 -36.77 1.32 -9.95
C ASP A 109 -37.29 0.26 -8.97
N ARG A 110 -37.18 0.50 -7.66
CA ARG A 110 -37.48 -0.48 -6.61
C ARG A 110 -38.95 -0.43 -6.15
N LEU A 111 -39.53 -1.61 -5.92
CA LEU A 111 -40.86 -1.75 -5.35
C LEU A 111 -40.86 -1.54 -3.84
N ALA A 112 -41.95 -0.94 -3.34
CA ALA A 112 -42.12 -0.73 -1.91
C ALA A 112 -42.28 -2.07 -1.17
N GLY A 113 -41.52 -2.24 -0.08
CA GLY A 113 -41.57 -3.42 0.79
C GLY A 113 -40.48 -4.46 0.54
N GLU A 114 -39.66 -4.29 -0.50
CA GLU A 114 -38.45 -5.09 -0.69
C GLU A 114 -37.34 -4.63 0.28
N PRO A 115 -36.46 -5.54 0.75
CA PRO A 115 -35.30 -5.13 1.54
C PRO A 115 -34.42 -4.19 0.71
N LEU A 116 -33.78 -3.23 1.37
CA LEU A 116 -32.93 -2.21 0.75
C LEU A 116 -31.52 -2.72 0.54
N ASP A 117 -30.84 -2.19 -0.48
CA ASP A 117 -29.48 -2.56 -0.79
C ASP A 117 -28.49 -1.85 0.11
N VAL A 118 -27.50 -2.60 0.60
CA VAL A 118 -26.38 -2.07 1.36
C VAL A 118 -25.13 -2.20 0.52
N LEU A 119 -24.50 -1.06 0.25
CA LEU A 119 -23.33 -0.95 -0.59
C LEU A 119 -22.13 -0.56 0.26
N VAL A 120 -20.97 -1.10 -0.08
CA VAL A 120 -19.67 -0.65 0.43
C VAL A 120 -18.88 -0.13 -0.76
N ASN A 121 -18.46 1.13 -0.75
CA ASN A 121 -17.76 1.77 -1.87
C ASN A 121 -18.48 1.55 -3.24
N GLY A 122 -19.82 1.57 -3.26
CA GLY A 122 -20.63 1.36 -4.47
C GLY A 122 -20.80 -0.12 -4.89
N THR A 123 -20.35 -1.07 -4.08
CA THR A 123 -20.51 -2.50 -4.33
C THR A 123 -21.58 -3.10 -3.43
N LEU A 124 -22.57 -3.79 -4.01
CA LEU A 124 -23.60 -4.53 -3.26
C LEU A 124 -22.98 -5.67 -2.44
N ILE A 125 -23.13 -5.58 -1.11
CA ILE A 125 -22.61 -6.58 -0.14
C ILE A 125 -23.70 -7.27 0.67
N ALA A 126 -24.87 -6.64 0.82
CA ALA A 126 -25.93 -7.11 1.69
C ALA A 126 -27.28 -6.48 1.34
N HIS A 127 -28.34 -7.08 1.85
CA HIS A 127 -29.69 -6.54 1.88
C HIS A 127 -30.09 -6.28 3.33
N GLY A 128 -30.91 -5.26 3.58
CA GLY A 128 -31.31 -4.91 4.94
C GLY A 128 -32.58 -4.07 5.03
N GLU A 129 -33.01 -3.82 6.26
CA GLU A 129 -34.13 -2.95 6.57
C GLU A 129 -33.68 -1.78 7.46
N VAL A 130 -34.35 -0.64 7.31
CA VAL A 130 -34.12 0.53 8.15
C VAL A 130 -34.82 0.33 9.49
N VAL A 131 -34.06 0.44 10.57
CA VAL A 131 -34.57 0.37 11.94
C VAL A 131 -34.25 1.66 12.67
N VAL A 132 -35.05 1.99 13.68
CA VAL A 132 -34.75 3.12 14.58
C VAL A 132 -34.31 2.56 15.93
N VAL A 133 -33.12 2.98 16.37
CA VAL A 133 -32.55 2.60 17.67
C VAL A 133 -32.10 3.86 18.38
N ASN A 134 -32.63 4.12 19.58
CA ASN A 134 -32.31 5.31 20.37
C ASN A 134 -32.48 6.62 19.58
N GLU A 135 -33.61 6.77 18.88
CA GLU A 135 -33.93 7.94 18.04
C GLU A 135 -32.98 8.16 16.86
N LYS A 136 -32.11 7.18 16.56
CA LYS A 136 -31.20 7.20 15.42
C LYS A 136 -31.59 6.14 14.41
N PHE A 137 -31.36 6.44 13.13
CA PHE A 137 -31.46 5.43 12.09
C PHE A 137 -30.35 4.40 12.22
N GLY A 138 -30.69 3.14 12.01
CA GLY A 138 -29.80 2.00 11.96
C GLY A 138 -30.20 1.07 10.81
N ILE A 139 -29.30 0.15 10.49
CA ILE A 139 -29.49 -0.83 9.42
C ILE A 139 -29.50 -2.22 10.05
N ARG A 140 -30.58 -2.98 9.85
CA ARG A 140 -30.60 -4.41 10.17
C ARG A 140 -30.35 -5.19 8.89
N LEU A 141 -29.24 -5.94 8.87
CA LEU A 141 -28.90 -6.81 7.75
C LEU A 141 -29.81 -8.04 7.75
N THR A 142 -30.40 -8.35 6.61
CA THR A 142 -31.26 -9.52 6.38
C THR A 142 -30.51 -10.63 5.66
N ASP A 143 -29.72 -10.27 4.65
CA ASP A 143 -28.89 -11.17 3.88
C ASP A 143 -27.52 -10.53 3.61
N VAL A 144 -26.42 -11.28 3.75
CA VAL A 144 -25.06 -10.75 3.68
C VAL A 144 -24.15 -11.75 2.99
N ILE A 145 -23.36 -11.29 2.01
CA ILE A 145 -22.40 -12.14 1.31
C ILE A 145 -21.23 -12.56 2.22
N SER A 146 -20.59 -13.68 1.88
CA SER A 146 -19.52 -14.24 2.71
C SER A 146 -18.34 -13.26 2.88
N PRO A 147 -17.60 -13.31 4.01
CA PRO A 147 -16.43 -12.45 4.23
C PRO A 147 -15.39 -12.54 3.09
N SER A 148 -15.14 -13.74 2.57
CA SER A 148 -14.21 -13.97 1.47
C SER A 148 -14.66 -13.31 0.16
N GLU A 149 -15.97 -13.31 -0.12
CA GLU A 149 -16.52 -12.63 -1.28
C GLU A 149 -16.50 -11.11 -1.14
N ARG A 150 -16.69 -10.58 0.07
CA ARG A 150 -16.57 -9.13 0.34
C ARG A 150 -15.18 -8.63 -0.01
N ILE A 151 -14.13 -9.30 0.48
CA ILE A 151 -12.74 -8.92 0.19
C ILE A 151 -12.45 -8.99 -1.31
N LYS A 152 -13.01 -9.99 -2.01
CA LYS A 152 -12.83 -10.12 -3.46
C LYS A 152 -13.51 -9.00 -4.25
N LYS A 153 -14.70 -8.55 -3.83
CA LYS A 153 -15.40 -7.45 -4.51
C LYS A 153 -14.86 -6.06 -4.17
N LEU A 154 -14.07 -5.94 -3.09
CA LEU A 154 -13.44 -4.70 -2.67
C LEU A 154 -12.00 -4.53 -3.19
N ARG A 155 -11.45 -5.55 -3.86
CA ARG A 155 -10.11 -5.51 -4.47
C ARG A 155 -10.09 -4.83 -5.84
#